data_AF-A0A2U1BCC8-F1
#
_entry.id   AF-A0A2U1BCC8-F1
#
_cell.length_a   1.000
_cell.length_b   1.000
_cell.length_c   1.000
_cell.angle_alpha   90.00
_cell.angle_beta   90.00
_cell.angle_gamma   90.00
#
_symmetry.space_group_name_H-M   'P 1'
#
loop_
_entity.id
_entity.type
_entity.pdbx_description
1 polymer ?
#
loop_
_entity_poly.entity_id
_entity_poly.type
_entity_poly.pdbx_seq_one_letter_code
_entity_poly.pdbx_strand_id
1 'polypeptide(L)'
;MNPLKEFVYRLRGEHTTERLVSMGMHVGKDFKRLKGVILDPSHCWLIDIGDRVTMAPGVHILCHDASTKTALGYTKIGRVTIGNNVFIGASSVVLPGVTIGDDVIIGVNSTVTHDIPAGMVAAGCPARVLCTTEAYLEKERARMAHAPCYGEEYTLRRDVSMEKREQMKSELSGRIGYID
;
A
#
# COMPACT_ATOMS: atom_id res chain seq x y z
N MET A 1 10.74 -20.60 7.48
CA MET A 1 11.13 -19.38 6.73
C MET A 1 12.34 -19.70 5.86
N ASN A 2 12.38 -19.27 4.59
CA ASN A 2 13.46 -19.60 3.65
C ASN A 2 14.73 -18.76 3.95
N PRO A 3 15.87 -19.36 4.35
CA PRO A 3 17.09 -18.63 4.72
C PRO A 3 17.68 -17.81 3.58
N LEU A 4 17.45 -18.19 2.32
CA LEU A 4 17.91 -17.44 1.15
C LEU A 4 17.18 -16.11 1.00
N LYS A 5 15.86 -16.09 1.28
CA LYS A 5 15.04 -14.87 1.24
C LYS A 5 15.54 -13.87 2.29
N GLU A 6 15.76 -14.33 3.52
CA GLU A 6 16.27 -13.48 4.60
C GLU A 6 17.65 -12.91 4.28
N PHE A 7 18.54 -13.72 3.70
CA PHE A 7 19.87 -13.27 3.27
C PHE A 7 19.80 -12.15 2.21
N VAL A 8 18.94 -12.31 1.18
CA VAL A 8 18.75 -11.29 0.14
C VAL A 8 18.17 -10.00 0.70
N TYR A 9 17.19 -10.10 1.61
CA TYR A 9 16.60 -8.94 2.29
C TYR A 9 17.65 -8.19 3.11
N ARG A 10 18.45 -8.91 3.89
CA ARG A 10 19.56 -8.33 4.67
C ARG A 10 20.60 -7.63 3.79
N LEU A 11 20.97 -8.20 2.64
CA LEU A 11 21.87 -7.56 1.68
C LEU A 11 21.29 -6.25 1.11
N ARG A 12 19.96 -6.14 1.03
CA ARG A 12 19.24 -4.95 0.57
C ARG A 12 18.90 -3.97 1.69
N GLY A 13 19.24 -4.28 2.94
CA GLY A 13 18.80 -3.51 4.10
C GLY A 13 17.29 -3.55 4.36
N GLU A 14 16.59 -4.50 3.76
CA GLU A 14 15.15 -4.69 3.93
C GLU A 14 14.87 -5.75 5.02
N HIS A 15 13.75 -5.62 5.73
CA HIS A 15 13.27 -6.63 6.66
C HIS A 15 12.06 -7.36 6.10
N THR A 16 12.04 -8.69 6.22
CA THR A 16 10.86 -9.51 5.88
C THR A 16 9.69 -9.21 6.83
N THR A 17 8.46 -9.42 6.38
CA THR A 17 7.27 -9.20 7.24
C THR A 17 7.32 -10.12 8.46
N GLU A 18 7.73 -11.37 8.28
CA GLU A 18 7.87 -12.36 9.34
C GLU A 18 8.90 -11.92 10.40
N ARG A 19 10.02 -11.31 9.96
CA ARG A 19 11.01 -10.75 10.87
C ARG A 19 10.45 -9.59 11.68
N LEU A 20 9.74 -8.67 11.05
CA LEU A 20 9.13 -7.52 11.74
C LEU A 20 8.06 -7.98 12.74
N VAL A 21 7.26 -9.00 12.40
CA VAL A 21 6.31 -9.61 13.33
C VAL A 21 7.04 -10.24 14.52
N SER A 22 8.16 -10.93 14.30
CA SER A 22 8.99 -11.45 15.41
C SER A 22 9.58 -10.35 16.31
N MET A 23 9.62 -9.11 15.83
CA MET A 23 10.08 -7.92 16.55
C MET A 23 8.92 -7.12 17.19
N GLY A 24 7.68 -7.61 17.10
CA GLY A 24 6.51 -7.05 17.77
C GLY A 24 5.52 -6.33 16.86
N MET A 25 5.75 -6.25 15.55
CA MET A 25 4.76 -5.73 14.61
C MET A 25 3.52 -6.63 14.57
N HIS A 26 2.32 -6.03 14.52
CA HIS A 26 1.08 -6.78 14.30
C HIS A 26 0.63 -6.68 12.83
N VAL A 27 0.17 -7.79 12.26
CA VAL A 27 -0.41 -7.84 10.92
C VAL A 27 -1.47 -8.94 10.82
N GLY A 28 -2.61 -8.58 10.22
CA GLY A 28 -3.71 -9.50 9.92
C GLY A 28 -3.44 -10.43 8.74
N LYS A 29 -4.51 -11.08 8.29
CA LYS A 29 -4.52 -12.02 7.16
C LYS A 29 -4.47 -11.28 5.82
N ASP A 30 -3.98 -11.96 4.79
CA ASP A 30 -3.97 -11.47 3.40
C ASP A 30 -3.26 -10.12 3.19
N PHE A 31 -2.21 -9.85 3.98
CA PHE A 31 -1.37 -8.68 3.78
C PHE A 31 -0.47 -8.82 2.55
N LYS A 32 -0.68 -7.96 1.55
CA LYS A 32 0.10 -7.89 0.32
C LYS A 32 1.12 -6.76 0.42
N ARG A 33 2.37 -7.12 0.71
CA ARG A 33 3.51 -6.20 0.74
C ARG A 33 4.29 -6.24 -0.57
N LEU A 34 4.16 -5.21 -1.41
CA LEU A 34 4.86 -5.16 -2.68
C LEU A 34 6.32 -4.67 -2.52
N LYS A 35 7.08 -4.72 -3.62
CA LYS A 35 8.53 -4.44 -3.63
C LYS A 35 8.84 -3.05 -3.07
N GLY A 36 9.84 -2.97 -2.18
CA GLY A 36 10.33 -1.70 -1.64
C GLY A 36 9.41 -1.06 -0.60
N VAL A 37 8.37 -1.76 -0.12
CA VAL A 37 7.60 -1.28 1.03
C VAL A 37 8.48 -1.30 2.28
N ILE A 38 8.61 -0.14 2.92
CA ILE A 38 9.35 0.02 4.17
C ILE A 38 8.36 0.15 5.32
N LEU A 39 8.41 -0.80 6.24
CA LEU A 39 7.73 -0.74 7.52
C LEU A 39 8.80 -0.44 8.55
N ASP A 40 8.74 0.73 9.18
CA ASP A 40 9.75 1.28 10.09
C ASP A 40 10.41 0.21 10.99
N PRO A 41 11.62 -0.26 10.64
CA PRO A 41 12.22 -1.38 11.37
C PRO A 41 12.63 -1.01 12.79
N SER A 42 12.97 0.26 13.03
CA SER A 42 13.45 0.75 14.31
C SER A 42 12.35 0.83 15.36
N HIS A 43 11.09 0.90 14.94
CA HIS A 43 9.92 1.01 15.84
C HIS A 43 8.74 0.16 15.35
N CYS A 44 9.01 -0.99 14.71
CA CYS A 44 7.98 -1.78 14.04
C CYS A 44 6.88 -2.34 14.99
N TRP A 45 7.15 -2.46 16.29
CA TRP A 45 6.16 -2.82 17.30
C TRP A 45 5.07 -1.76 17.52
N LEU A 46 5.23 -0.58 16.92
CA LEU A 46 4.22 0.48 16.89
C LEU A 46 3.35 0.43 15.61
N ILE A 47 3.54 -0.57 14.75
CA ILE A 47 2.76 -0.77 13.54
C ILE A 47 1.71 -1.86 13.77
N ASP A 48 0.46 -1.50 13.53
CA ASP A 48 -0.70 -2.40 13.57
C ASP A 48 -1.40 -2.39 12.22
N ILE A 49 -1.56 -3.55 11.59
CA ILE A 49 -2.17 -3.70 10.26
C ILE A 49 -3.29 -4.74 10.34
N GLY A 50 -4.48 -4.38 9.86
CA GLY A 50 -5.65 -5.27 9.80
C GLY A 50 -5.57 -6.33 8.68
N ASP A 51 -6.73 -6.92 8.39
CA ASP A 51 -6.89 -7.95 7.36
C ASP A 51 -7.04 -7.33 5.95
N ARG A 52 -6.60 -8.07 4.92
CA ARG A 52 -6.78 -7.74 3.50
C ARG A 52 -6.22 -6.36 3.12
N VAL A 53 -5.04 -6.05 3.64
CA VAL A 53 -4.33 -4.80 3.33
C VAL A 53 -3.36 -4.99 2.17
N THR A 54 -3.34 -4.06 1.22
CA THR A 54 -2.36 -4.02 0.14
C THR A 54 -1.54 -2.73 0.21
N MET A 55 -0.22 -2.87 0.25
CA MET A 55 0.72 -1.76 0.13
C MET A 55 1.47 -1.88 -1.18
N ALA A 56 1.20 -0.95 -2.10
CA ALA A 56 1.84 -0.88 -3.41
C ALA A 56 3.35 -0.53 -3.30
N PRO A 57 4.13 -0.65 -4.38
CA PRO A 57 5.58 -0.50 -4.31
C PRO A 57 6.02 0.85 -3.70
N GLY A 58 7.05 0.80 -2.86
CA GLY A 58 7.64 2.00 -2.27
C GLY A 58 6.79 2.72 -1.21
N VAL A 59 5.74 2.09 -0.67
CA VAL A 59 5.01 2.65 0.48
C VAL A 59 5.91 2.66 1.72
N HIS A 60 5.93 3.77 2.46
CA HIS A 60 6.66 3.91 3.72
C HIS A 60 5.70 4.13 4.89
N ILE A 61 5.77 3.28 5.90
CA ILE A 61 5.08 3.46 7.18
C ILE A 61 6.13 3.90 8.20
N LEU A 62 5.97 5.09 8.77
CA LEU A 62 6.91 5.67 9.73
C LEU A 62 6.28 5.73 11.12
N CYS A 63 6.96 5.18 12.11
CA CYS A 63 6.60 5.27 13.53
C CYS A 63 7.54 6.18 14.31
N HIS A 64 8.64 6.65 13.70
CA HIS A 64 9.52 7.67 14.27
C HIS A 64 9.82 8.82 13.29
N ASP A 65 10.06 10.00 13.84
CA ASP A 65 10.46 11.21 13.12
C ASP A 65 11.50 11.98 13.95
N ALA A 66 12.74 12.02 13.43
CA ALA A 66 13.89 12.63 14.09
C ALA A 66 13.99 14.16 13.91
N SER A 67 13.02 14.80 13.25
CA SER A 67 13.02 16.25 13.01
C SER A 67 13.14 17.10 14.29
N THR A 68 12.71 16.58 15.44
CA THR A 68 12.81 17.26 16.75
C THR A 68 14.04 16.89 17.56
N LYS A 69 14.84 15.88 17.13
CA LYS A 69 15.90 15.29 17.96
C LYS A 69 16.98 16.29 18.35
N THR A 70 17.45 17.09 17.39
CA THR A 70 18.51 18.08 17.63
C THR A 70 18.00 19.25 18.48
N ALA A 71 16.81 19.76 18.18
CA ALA A 71 16.28 20.95 18.83
C ALA A 71 15.74 20.69 20.25
N LEU A 72 15.14 19.51 20.48
CA LEU A 72 14.46 19.18 21.73
C LEU A 72 15.12 18.02 22.50
N GLY A 73 16.12 17.34 21.94
CA GLY A 73 16.74 16.15 22.53
C GLY A 73 15.94 14.85 22.33
N TYR A 74 14.71 14.94 21.78
CA TYR A 74 13.79 13.81 21.64
C TYR A 74 13.33 13.62 20.18
N THR A 75 13.24 12.36 19.76
CA THR A 75 12.64 11.94 18.49
C THR A 75 11.13 11.76 18.70
N LYS A 76 10.29 12.24 17.78
CA LYS A 76 8.85 11.96 17.83
C LYS A 76 8.63 10.49 17.51
N ILE A 77 7.76 9.85 18.27
CA ILE A 77 7.28 8.50 18.00
C ILE A 77 5.76 8.50 18.01
N GLY A 78 5.15 7.60 17.23
CA GLY A 78 3.71 7.48 17.18
C GLY A 78 3.29 6.15 16.59
N ARG A 79 2.29 5.52 17.21
CA ARG A 79 1.67 4.29 16.69
C ARG A 79 0.98 4.58 15.37
N VAL A 80 1.19 3.71 14.39
CA VAL A 80 0.42 3.73 13.14
C VAL A 80 -0.52 2.54 13.13
N THR A 81 -1.81 2.83 12.91
CA THR A 81 -2.86 1.81 12.84
C THR A 81 -3.47 1.82 11.45
N ILE A 82 -3.46 0.68 10.77
CA ILE A 82 -4.09 0.48 9.47
C ILE A 82 -5.22 -0.52 9.64
N GLY A 83 -6.44 -0.11 9.28
CA GLY A 83 -7.63 -0.94 9.35
C GLY A 83 -7.65 -2.09 8.34
N ASN A 84 -8.82 -2.69 8.20
CA ASN A 84 -9.10 -3.78 7.27
C ASN A 84 -9.41 -3.25 5.87
N ASN A 85 -9.19 -4.07 4.83
CA ASN A 85 -9.52 -3.72 3.44
C ASN A 85 -8.86 -2.43 2.92
N VAL A 86 -7.68 -2.09 3.42
CA VAL A 86 -6.99 -0.85 3.05
C VAL A 86 -6.09 -1.08 1.82
N PHE A 87 -6.17 -0.17 0.85
CA PHE A 87 -5.19 -0.05 -0.23
C PHE A 87 -4.35 1.21 -0.04
N ILE A 88 -3.03 1.07 -0.04
CA ILE A 88 -2.09 2.20 -0.02
C ILE A 88 -1.33 2.26 -1.34
N GLY A 89 -1.56 3.34 -2.10
CA GLY A 89 -0.97 3.57 -3.41
C GLY A 89 0.54 3.78 -3.38
N ALA A 90 1.18 3.46 -4.51
CA ALA A 90 2.63 3.42 -4.65
C ALA A 90 3.31 4.72 -4.20
N SER A 91 4.48 4.61 -3.59
CA SER A 91 5.29 5.74 -3.10
C SER A 91 4.60 6.65 -2.07
N SER A 92 3.53 6.19 -1.42
CA SER A 92 2.89 6.95 -0.35
C SER A 92 3.62 6.79 0.98
N VAL A 93 3.54 7.81 1.83
CA VAL A 93 4.13 7.84 3.17
C VAL A 93 3.04 8.05 4.20
N VAL A 94 3.03 7.25 5.25
CA VAL A 94 2.17 7.42 6.44
C VAL A 94 3.04 7.87 7.61
N LEU A 95 2.71 9.02 8.20
CA LEU A 95 3.49 9.62 9.28
C LEU A 95 3.17 9.01 10.66
N PRO A 96 4.07 9.19 11.65
CA PRO A 96 3.86 8.67 12.99
C PRO A 96 2.56 9.17 13.63
N GLY A 97 1.85 8.27 14.31
CA GLY A 97 0.62 8.59 15.05
C GLY A 97 -0.68 8.53 14.24
N VAL A 98 -0.60 8.22 12.94
CA VAL A 98 -1.78 8.20 12.05
C VAL A 98 -2.56 6.89 12.17
N THR A 99 -3.88 7.02 12.19
CA THR A 99 -4.85 5.93 12.02
C THR A 99 -5.54 6.01 10.65
N ILE A 100 -5.45 4.94 9.88
CA ILE A 100 -6.23 4.75 8.65
C ILE A 100 -7.34 3.75 8.94
N GLY A 101 -8.60 4.17 8.81
CA GLY A 101 -9.76 3.32 9.05
C GLY A 101 -9.96 2.22 8.01
N ASP A 102 -10.97 1.38 8.24
CA ASP A 102 -11.34 0.29 7.36
C ASP A 102 -11.82 0.79 5.98
N ASP A 103 -11.68 -0.03 4.94
CA ASP A 103 -12.17 0.23 3.57
C ASP A 103 -11.63 1.55 2.96
N VAL A 104 -10.41 1.95 3.33
CA VAL A 104 -9.76 3.16 2.83
C VAL A 104 -8.90 2.89 1.60
N ILE A 105 -8.95 3.83 0.64
CA ILE A 105 -8.03 3.88 -0.49
C ILE A 105 -7.17 5.13 -0.39
N ILE A 106 -5.85 4.95 -0.23
CA ILE A 106 -4.88 6.04 -0.35
C ILE A 106 -4.34 6.07 -1.78
N GLY A 107 -4.49 7.21 -2.45
CA GLY A 107 -3.97 7.43 -3.79
C GLY A 107 -2.44 7.37 -3.84
N VAL A 108 -1.88 7.13 -5.02
CA VAL A 108 -0.42 7.08 -5.21
C VAL A 108 0.26 8.39 -4.83
N ASN A 109 1.53 8.31 -4.40
CA ASN A 109 2.38 9.45 -4.06
C ASN A 109 1.74 10.40 -3.01
N SER A 110 1.05 9.83 -2.02
CA SER A 110 0.38 10.62 -0.98
C SER A 110 1.22 10.73 0.30
N THR A 111 1.08 11.82 1.05
CA THR A 111 1.66 11.97 2.39
C THR A 111 0.53 12.08 3.40
N VAL A 112 0.26 10.99 4.12
CA VAL A 112 -0.79 10.89 5.12
C VAL A 112 -0.25 11.44 6.44
N THR A 113 -0.75 12.60 6.82
CA THR A 113 -0.26 13.42 7.96
C THR A 113 -1.21 13.44 9.16
N HIS A 114 -2.40 12.84 9.00
CA HIS A 114 -3.50 12.83 9.97
C HIS A 114 -4.39 11.63 9.65
N ASP A 115 -5.27 11.30 10.57
CA ASP A 115 -6.18 10.16 10.45
C ASP A 115 -7.08 10.25 9.22
N ILE A 116 -7.29 9.11 8.59
CA ILE A 116 -8.23 8.95 7.48
C ILE A 116 -9.42 8.13 7.97
N PRO A 117 -10.64 8.70 7.99
CA PRO A 117 -11.84 7.97 8.40
C PRO A 117 -12.10 6.74 7.52
N ALA A 118 -12.78 5.75 8.09
CA ALA A 118 -13.18 4.55 7.36
C ALA A 118 -14.04 4.87 6.12
N GLY A 119 -13.92 4.05 5.08
CA GLY A 119 -14.70 4.16 3.85
C GLY A 119 -14.38 5.39 2.99
N MET A 120 -13.17 5.95 3.12
CA MET A 120 -12.74 7.14 2.39
C MET A 120 -11.66 6.86 1.35
N VAL A 121 -11.68 7.64 0.28
CA VAL A 121 -10.55 7.79 -0.64
C VAL A 121 -9.83 9.09 -0.32
N ALA A 122 -8.52 9.02 -0.07
CA ALA A 122 -7.69 10.19 0.19
C ALA A 122 -6.43 10.20 -0.68
N ALA A 123 -6.00 11.37 -1.13
CA ALA A 123 -4.74 11.50 -1.87
C ALA A 123 -4.09 12.87 -1.72
N GLY A 124 -2.81 12.98 -2.09
CA GLY A 124 -2.06 14.25 -2.14
C GLY A 124 -1.00 14.39 -1.04
N CYS A 125 -0.28 15.51 -1.04
CA CYS A 125 0.73 15.85 -0.05
C CYS A 125 0.51 17.30 0.46
N PRO A 126 -0.07 17.49 1.65
CA PRO A 126 -0.65 16.46 2.52
C PRO A 126 -1.91 15.82 1.92
N ALA A 127 -2.19 14.56 2.27
CA ALA A 127 -3.35 13.84 1.78
C ALA A 127 -4.65 14.54 2.19
N ARG A 128 -5.69 14.51 1.35
CA ARG A 128 -7.02 15.04 1.66
C ARG A 128 -8.06 14.01 1.23
N VAL A 129 -9.13 13.87 2.02
CA VAL A 129 -10.30 13.07 1.64
C VAL A 129 -10.92 13.68 0.39
N LEU A 130 -11.15 12.86 -0.63
CA LEU A 130 -11.68 13.26 -1.94
C LEU A 130 -13.14 12.84 -2.11
N CYS A 131 -13.45 11.59 -1.77
CA CYS A 131 -14.78 11.02 -1.83
C CYS A 131 -14.86 9.78 -0.93
N THR A 132 -16.04 9.18 -0.85
CA THR A 132 -16.19 7.85 -0.23
C THR A 132 -15.65 6.77 -1.15
N THR A 133 -15.19 5.67 -0.56
CA THR A 133 -14.76 4.46 -1.29
C THR A 133 -15.91 3.90 -2.11
N GLU A 134 -17.14 3.91 -1.57
CA GLU A 134 -18.35 3.50 -2.29
C GLU A 134 -18.54 4.30 -3.58
N ALA A 135 -18.51 5.64 -3.51
CA ALA A 135 -18.68 6.50 -4.68
C ALA A 135 -17.56 6.31 -5.72
N TYR A 136 -16.32 6.08 -5.26
CA TYR A 136 -15.21 5.75 -6.13
C TYR A 136 -15.43 4.42 -6.86
N LEU A 137 -15.81 3.37 -6.13
CA LEU A 137 -16.03 2.05 -6.70
C LEU A 137 -17.22 2.03 -7.66
N GLU A 138 -18.30 2.75 -7.37
CA GLU A 138 -19.44 2.86 -8.29
C GLU A 138 -19.04 3.51 -9.61
N LYS A 139 -18.21 4.57 -9.54
CA LYS A 139 -17.64 5.21 -10.73
C LYS A 139 -16.77 4.23 -11.55
N GLU A 140 -15.95 3.42 -10.88
CA GLU A 140 -15.15 2.41 -11.56
C GLU A 140 -16.00 1.26 -12.12
N ARG A 141 -17.08 0.83 -11.45
CA ARG A 141 -18.03 -0.16 -12.00
C ARG A 141 -18.72 0.36 -13.27
N ALA A 142 -19.17 1.61 -13.26
CA ALA A 142 -19.77 2.25 -14.43
C ALA A 142 -18.78 2.35 -15.60
N ARG A 143 -17.50 2.64 -15.31
CA ARG A 143 -16.43 2.60 -16.31
C ARG A 143 -16.17 1.19 -16.82
N MET A 144 -16.13 0.20 -15.93
CA MET A 144 -15.88 -1.21 -16.23
C MET A 144 -16.95 -1.79 -17.17
N ALA A 145 -18.21 -1.38 -17.02
CA ALA A 145 -19.30 -1.80 -17.91
C ALA A 145 -19.07 -1.43 -19.40
N HIS A 146 -18.16 -0.50 -19.69
CA HIS A 146 -17.85 -0.01 -21.03
C HIS A 146 -16.36 -0.16 -21.40
N ALA A 147 -15.59 -0.90 -20.59
CA ALA A 147 -14.15 -1.09 -20.78
C ALA A 147 -13.82 -2.56 -21.02
N PRO A 148 -12.75 -2.88 -21.77
CA PRO A 148 -12.24 -4.24 -21.86
C PRO A 148 -11.89 -4.80 -20.47
N CYS A 149 -12.31 -6.04 -20.23
CA CYS A 149 -12.01 -6.81 -19.03
C CYS A 149 -11.27 -8.09 -19.42
N TYR A 150 -10.07 -8.28 -18.88
CA TYR A 150 -9.16 -9.37 -19.23
C TYR A 150 -9.07 -10.38 -18.09
N GLY A 151 -8.92 -11.66 -18.43
CA GLY A 151 -8.59 -12.69 -17.44
C GLY A 151 -7.08 -12.77 -17.15
N GLU A 152 -6.71 -13.60 -16.17
CA GLU A 152 -5.32 -13.82 -15.76
C GLU A 152 -4.39 -14.24 -16.93
N GLU A 153 -4.93 -14.81 -18.02
CA GLU A 153 -4.17 -15.21 -19.20
C GLU A 153 -3.52 -14.05 -19.97
N TYR A 154 -3.86 -12.81 -19.60
CA TYR A 154 -3.19 -11.61 -20.08
C TYR A 154 -2.05 -11.12 -19.15
N THR A 155 -1.71 -11.87 -18.11
CA THR A 155 -0.66 -11.51 -17.15
C THR A 155 0.66 -12.26 -17.38
N LEU A 156 1.75 -11.70 -16.85
CA LEU A 156 3.04 -12.40 -16.79
C LEU A 156 2.98 -13.70 -15.98
N ARG A 157 2.04 -13.81 -15.03
CA ARG A 157 1.88 -15.00 -14.18
C ARG A 157 1.40 -16.22 -14.99
N ARG A 158 0.76 -15.99 -16.14
CA ARG A 158 0.24 -17.02 -17.05
C ARG A 158 0.95 -17.02 -18.40
N ASP A 159 2.18 -16.50 -18.45
CA ASP A 159 3.02 -16.47 -19.66
C ASP A 159 2.30 -15.89 -20.88
N VAL A 160 1.64 -14.74 -20.72
CA VAL A 160 0.88 -14.07 -21.79
C VAL A 160 1.67 -13.97 -23.10
N SER A 161 1.06 -14.45 -24.19
CA SER A 161 1.65 -14.46 -25.54
C SER A 161 1.83 -13.05 -26.11
N MET A 162 2.75 -12.89 -27.07
CA MET A 162 2.94 -11.60 -27.75
C MET A 162 1.68 -11.14 -28.49
N GLU A 163 0.93 -12.07 -29.10
CA GLU A 163 -0.34 -11.78 -29.76
C GLU A 163 -1.36 -11.16 -28.79
N LYS A 164 -1.56 -11.75 -27.60
CA LYS A 164 -2.46 -11.21 -26.57
C LYS A 164 -1.99 -9.85 -26.05
N ARG A 165 -0.68 -9.64 -25.92
CA ARG A 165 -0.11 -8.33 -25.53
C ARG A 165 -0.44 -7.25 -26.57
N GLU A 166 -0.27 -7.55 -27.85
CA GLU A 166 -0.59 -6.59 -28.92
C GLU A 166 -2.10 -6.35 -29.05
N GLN A 167 -2.92 -7.39 -28.89
CA GLN A 167 -4.38 -7.26 -28.80
C GLN A 167 -4.76 -6.31 -27.66
N MET A 168 -4.27 -6.56 -26.43
CA MET A 168 -4.55 -5.71 -25.26
C MET A 168 -4.09 -4.26 -25.48
N LYS A 169 -2.90 -4.04 -26.04
CA LYS A 169 -2.42 -2.69 -26.36
C LYS A 169 -3.35 -1.95 -27.33
N SER A 170 -3.78 -2.64 -28.39
CA SER A 170 -4.70 -2.08 -29.39
C SER A 170 -6.05 -1.73 -28.75
N GLU A 171 -6.63 -2.67 -28.00
CA GLU A 171 -7.91 -2.49 -27.35
C GLU A 171 -7.90 -1.39 -26.27
N LEU A 172 -6.78 -1.17 -25.58
CA LEU A 172 -6.65 -0.13 -24.53
C LEU A 172 -6.22 1.25 -25.05
N SER A 173 -6.09 1.44 -26.36
CA SER A 173 -5.73 2.75 -26.91
C SER A 173 -6.73 3.83 -26.51
N GLY A 174 -6.28 4.81 -25.72
CA GLY A 174 -7.09 5.96 -25.28
C GLY A 174 -8.11 5.68 -24.18
N ARG A 175 -8.09 4.49 -23.55
CA ARG A 175 -9.01 4.14 -22.46
C ARG A 175 -8.36 3.26 -21.41
N ILE A 176 -8.98 3.18 -20.24
CA ILE A 176 -8.61 2.22 -19.21
C ILE A 176 -9.31 0.87 -19.47
N GLY A 177 -8.76 -0.19 -18.90
CA GLY A 177 -9.42 -1.50 -18.81
C GLY A 177 -9.06 -2.18 -17.50
N TYR A 178 -9.60 -3.38 -17.32
CA TYR A 178 -9.57 -4.09 -16.04
C TYR A 178 -9.00 -5.48 -16.24
N ILE A 179 -8.27 -5.99 -15.24
CA ILE A 179 -7.65 -7.30 -15.28
C ILE A 179 -7.81 -7.98 -13.92
N ASP A 180 -8.08 -9.28 -13.96
CA ASP A 180 -8.15 -10.18 -12.80
C ASP A 180 -6.73 -10.61 -12.33
#